data_AF-A0A4Y2BI01-F1
#
_entry.id   AF-A0A4Y2BI01-F1
#
_cell.length_a   1.000
_cell.length_b   1.000
_cell.length_c   1.000
_cell.angle_alpha   90.00
_cell.angle_beta   90.00
_cell.angle_gamma   90.00
#
_symmetry.space_group_name_H-M   'P 1'
#
loop_
_entity.id
_entity.type
_entity.pdbx_description
1 polymer ?
#
loop_
_entity_poly.entity_id
_entity_poly.type
_entity_poly.pdbx_seq_one_letter_code
_entity_poly.pdbx_strand_id
1 'polypeptide(L)'
;MARSLIPSQQKLSEKLTILNDRGVGMLTRIYNIKKACGDNKSKPTFLSDKSLESAIKHVVRRFPNIDARGNSSQLNAVFSIRQEIMKSLSLYYYTFVDLLDFKDHVCELLTTLDACQLQLDITTSFDLTKNYLDLIVTYMSLMILLSRVEDRKAVLGLFNTAHEMTHGHNDPTFPRMGQLILDFDNPLKKLSEEFIPHSKLLFQALMSLQQVFPRRNLTVEEWRKSQMLSLVASPVQMLNPAQTETMPCEYLSLDVMERWIIFGFILIHQYLSQPPAQELFQSALHGGWVHTLFRDEVLQTHLYIQQFFESIKGYNKRVSEVKECFNYAVQNACLVRRERRKFLRIALKELALILADQPGLLGPKVLFVFMGLSFARDEVLWLLRHCENLPQRHGGRTRTSAEDLVDRQLPELLFHMEELRGLIRKYNQVIQRYYIQYLAGYDAVALDHMIQKVVCIPEEDSLILSSICNTISQLNVKQVEENELFDFRGLRLDWFRLQAYSSVAKYPLNLHEHRELASLLNTIVFHTKVVDVLDELLLETSDLSIFCFYSTVFENQFHMCLEFPAQTRYIIAFPLICCHFMNCTHVLCPEERIHIGDRSLTLVNVFLDEMSKEAKDIITTICDEQCNLSDKV
;
A
#
# COMPACT_ATOMS: atom_id res chain seq x y z
N MET A 1 -29.03 0.98 31.58
CA MET A 1 -28.79 -0.35 30.98
C MET A 1 -28.13 -0.11 29.63
N ALA A 2 -26.86 -0.45 29.46
CA ALA A 2 -26.22 -0.39 28.14
C ALA A 2 -26.89 -1.44 27.23
N ARG A 3 -27.31 -1.06 26.02
CA ARG A 3 -27.80 -2.03 25.02
C ARG A 3 -26.72 -3.10 24.82
N SER A 4 -27.13 -4.37 24.78
CA SER A 4 -26.25 -5.46 24.39
C SER A 4 -25.71 -5.18 22.98
N LEU A 5 -24.39 -5.20 22.82
CA LEU A 5 -23.74 -5.04 21.52
C LEU A 5 -24.06 -6.27 20.68
N ILE A 6 -24.85 -6.12 19.62
CA ILE A 6 -25.16 -7.19 18.67
C ILE A 6 -24.10 -7.14 17.57
N PRO A 7 -23.15 -8.10 17.50
CA PRO A 7 -22.02 -8.03 16.56
C PRO A 7 -22.45 -8.02 15.09
N SER A 8 -23.48 -8.79 14.72
CA SER A 8 -24.00 -8.86 13.35
C SER A 8 -24.55 -7.53 12.83
N GLN A 9 -24.95 -6.61 13.74
CA GLN A 9 -25.48 -5.30 13.38
C GLN A 9 -24.42 -4.18 13.37
N GLN A 10 -23.16 -4.48 13.67
CA GLN A 10 -22.10 -3.46 13.74
C GLN A 10 -21.57 -3.02 12.37
N LYS A 11 -21.87 -3.77 11.30
CA LYS A 11 -21.43 -3.50 9.91
C LYS A 11 -19.92 -3.29 9.80
N LEU A 12 -19.16 -4.17 10.47
CA LEU A 12 -17.70 -4.03 10.59
C LEU A 12 -17.02 -4.08 9.22
N SER A 13 -17.44 -5.01 8.37
CA SER A 13 -16.98 -5.14 6.97
C SER A 13 -17.13 -3.83 6.20
N GLU A 14 -18.33 -3.25 6.19
CA GLU A 14 -18.62 -2.03 5.45
C GLU A 14 -17.85 -0.83 6.00
N LYS A 15 -17.82 -0.68 7.33
CA LYS A 15 -17.08 0.40 7.98
C LYS A 15 -15.58 0.30 7.68
N LEU A 16 -15.01 -0.90 7.74
CA LEU A 16 -13.60 -1.14 7.39
C LEU A 16 -13.31 -0.82 5.92
N THR A 17 -14.14 -1.29 4.99
CA THR A 17 -13.98 -0.99 3.55
C THR A 17 -14.03 0.51 3.29
N ILE A 18 -15.05 1.21 3.81
CA ILE A 18 -15.24 2.65 3.58
C ILE A 18 -14.12 3.47 4.23
N LEU A 19 -13.71 3.15 5.45
CA LEU A 19 -12.67 3.90 6.14
C LEU A 19 -11.28 3.67 5.54
N ASN A 20 -10.97 2.46 5.04
CA ASN A 20 -9.71 2.23 4.33
C ASN A 20 -9.62 3.09 3.06
N ASP A 21 -10.66 3.09 2.22
CA ASP A 21 -10.74 3.96 1.03
C ASP A 21 -10.63 5.44 1.40
N ARG A 22 -11.44 5.89 2.37
CA ARG A 22 -11.39 7.27 2.87
C ARG A 22 -10.00 7.64 3.38
N GLY A 23 -9.32 6.73 4.08
CA GLY A 23 -7.97 6.92 4.62
C GLY A 23 -6.92 7.11 3.53
N VAL A 24 -6.99 6.37 2.43
CA VAL A 24 -6.14 6.59 1.24
C VAL A 24 -6.38 7.97 0.66
N GLY A 25 -7.64 8.37 0.48
CA GLY A 25 -7.97 9.72 0.02
C GLY A 25 -7.45 10.82 0.94
N MET A 26 -7.53 10.63 2.26
CA MET A 26 -6.97 11.56 3.23
C MET A 26 -5.45 11.65 3.17
N LEU A 27 -4.75 10.52 3.01
CA LEU A 27 -3.31 10.49 2.77
C LEU A 27 -2.92 11.27 1.51
N THR A 28 -3.68 11.10 0.42
CA THR A 28 -3.48 11.84 -0.82
C THR A 28 -3.62 13.35 -0.62
N ARG A 29 -4.68 13.79 0.07
CA ARG A 29 -4.90 15.22 0.33
C ARG A 29 -3.81 15.83 1.20
N ILE A 30 -3.48 15.21 2.34
CA ILE A 30 -2.46 15.75 3.24
C ILE A 30 -1.05 15.71 2.62
N TYR A 31 -0.78 14.72 1.77
CA TYR A 31 0.44 14.64 0.98
C TYR A 31 0.60 15.87 0.10
N ASN A 32 -0.44 16.23 -0.67
CA ASN A 32 -0.40 17.39 -1.55
C ASN A 32 -0.26 18.71 -0.76
N ILE A 33 -0.95 18.83 0.39
CA ILE A 33 -0.76 19.99 1.29
C ILE A 33 0.69 20.06 1.78
N LYS A 34 1.28 18.94 2.20
CA LYS A 34 2.67 18.89 2.65
C LYS A 34 3.63 19.32 1.55
N LYS A 35 3.49 18.79 0.33
CA LYS A 35 4.35 19.12 -0.80
C LYS A 35 4.20 20.60 -1.18
N ALA A 36 2.98 21.13 -1.24
CA ALA A 36 2.73 22.53 -1.55
C ALA A 36 3.28 23.48 -0.48
N CYS A 37 3.12 23.16 0.81
CA CYS A 37 3.67 24.00 1.88
C CYS A 37 5.21 23.91 1.98
N GLY A 38 5.81 22.79 1.57
CA GLY A 38 7.26 22.57 1.59
C GLY A 38 8.01 23.21 0.41
N ASP A 39 7.32 23.54 -0.68
CA ASP A 39 7.92 24.19 -1.85
C ASP A 39 7.63 25.70 -1.88
N ASN A 40 8.69 26.51 -1.89
CA ASN A 40 8.60 27.96 -1.89
C ASN A 40 7.80 28.54 -3.08
N LYS A 41 7.69 27.82 -4.19
CA LYS A 41 6.92 28.28 -5.37
C LYS A 41 5.42 28.03 -5.24
N SER A 42 5.02 26.95 -4.59
CA SER A 42 3.61 26.54 -4.44
C SER A 42 3.02 26.86 -3.08
N LYS A 43 3.85 27.22 -2.09
CA LYS A 43 3.41 27.64 -0.76
C LYS A 43 2.43 28.81 -0.84
N PRO A 44 1.29 28.77 -0.11
CA PRO A 44 0.36 29.89 -0.08
C PRO A 44 1.07 31.21 0.22
N THR A 45 0.88 32.21 -0.64
CA THR A 45 1.62 33.47 -0.63
C THR A 45 1.57 34.18 0.72
N PHE A 46 0.44 34.07 1.43
CA PHE A 46 0.26 34.63 2.78
C PHE A 46 1.30 34.12 3.79
N LEU A 47 1.75 32.87 3.68
CA LEU A 47 2.71 32.27 4.61
C LEU A 47 4.15 32.76 4.36
N SER A 48 4.39 33.36 3.19
CA SER A 48 5.70 33.87 2.77
C SER A 48 5.74 35.40 2.73
N ASP A 49 4.61 36.07 2.97
CA ASP A 49 4.52 37.53 2.94
C ASP A 49 5.13 38.16 4.20
N LYS A 50 6.14 39.01 3.98
CA LYS A 50 6.81 39.78 5.05
C LYS A 50 5.85 40.68 5.83
N SER A 51 4.77 41.15 5.19
CA SER A 51 3.75 41.99 5.85
C SER A 51 2.97 41.22 6.92
N LEU A 52 2.84 39.90 6.75
CA LEU A 52 2.08 39.00 7.64
C LEU A 52 2.97 38.23 8.61
N GLU A 53 4.30 38.30 8.47
CA GLU A 53 5.25 37.53 9.30
C GLU A 53 5.04 37.76 10.81
N SER A 54 4.80 39.01 11.23
CA SER A 54 4.55 39.34 12.64
C SER A 54 3.25 38.70 13.15
N ALA A 55 2.19 38.74 12.33
CA ALA A 55 0.90 38.12 12.63
C ALA A 55 1.02 36.60 12.72
N ILE A 56 1.72 35.97 11.77
CA ILE A 56 1.94 34.52 11.74
C ILE A 56 2.68 34.05 12.99
N LYS A 57 3.77 34.74 13.36
CA LYS A 57 4.51 34.42 14.59
C LYS A 57 3.63 34.55 15.83
N HIS A 58 2.77 35.56 15.89
CA HIS A 58 1.81 35.73 16.99
C HIS A 58 0.83 34.55 17.05
N VAL A 59 0.20 34.24 15.91
CA VAL A 59 -0.78 33.15 15.75
C VAL A 59 -0.17 31.80 16.15
N VAL A 60 1.00 31.45 15.62
CA VAL A 60 1.67 30.18 15.92
C VAL A 60 2.06 30.07 17.39
N ARG A 61 2.57 31.16 17.99
CA ARG A 61 2.95 31.19 19.42
C ARG A 61 1.75 31.04 20.35
N ARG A 62 0.58 31.56 19.96
CA ARG A 62 -0.65 31.51 20.76
C ARG A 62 -1.52 30.31 20.46
N PHE A 63 -1.20 29.53 19.43
CA PHE A 63 -2.00 28.40 18.98
C PHE A 63 -2.24 27.37 20.11
N PRO A 64 -3.49 26.89 20.31
CA PRO A 64 -4.72 27.21 19.58
C PRO A 64 -5.51 28.41 20.17
N ASN A 65 -5.07 28.99 21.28
CA ASN A 65 -5.78 30.06 21.99
C ASN A 65 -5.38 31.45 21.48
N ILE A 66 -5.87 31.81 20.28
CA ILE A 66 -5.60 33.09 19.63
C ILE A 66 -6.66 34.12 20.06
N ASP A 67 -6.24 35.29 20.53
CA ASP A 67 -7.14 36.39 20.86
C ASP A 67 -7.24 37.36 19.68
N ALA A 68 -8.26 37.19 18.83
CA ALA A 68 -8.50 38.05 17.68
C ALA A 68 -9.23 39.37 18.02
N ARG A 69 -9.80 39.48 19.24
CA ARG A 69 -10.62 40.65 19.66
C ARG A 69 -9.84 41.63 20.53
N GLY A 70 -8.81 41.18 21.23
CA GLY A 70 -7.84 42.07 21.85
C GLY A 70 -7.21 42.95 20.77
N ASN A 71 -7.16 44.27 20.98
CA ASN A 71 -6.52 45.25 20.10
C ASN A 71 -5.02 44.94 19.92
N SER A 72 -4.72 43.92 19.13
CA SER A 72 -3.38 43.47 18.81
C SER A 72 -3.00 44.13 17.49
N SER A 73 -2.15 45.16 17.57
CA SER A 73 -1.57 45.84 16.40
C SER A 73 -0.91 44.85 15.42
N GLN A 74 -0.54 43.67 15.89
CA GLN A 74 0.05 42.56 15.14
C GLN A 74 -0.92 41.88 14.17
N LEU A 75 -2.24 41.94 14.41
CA LEU A 75 -3.25 41.29 13.57
C LEU A 75 -3.95 42.26 12.59
N ASN A 76 -3.60 43.54 12.60
CA ASN A 76 -4.17 44.55 11.69
C ASN A 76 -3.98 44.19 10.20
N ALA A 77 -2.82 43.62 9.85
CA ALA A 77 -2.55 43.18 8.48
C ALA A 77 -3.51 42.05 8.04
N VAL A 78 -3.79 41.10 8.94
CA VAL A 78 -4.76 40.00 8.71
C VAL A 78 -6.17 40.54 8.54
N PHE A 79 -6.59 41.53 9.35
CA PHE A 79 -7.92 42.13 9.26
C PHE A 79 -8.19 42.73 7.87
N SER A 80 -7.20 43.40 7.29
CA SER A 80 -7.31 44.06 5.98
C SER A 80 -7.59 43.08 4.83
N ILE A 81 -7.04 41.86 4.89
CA ILE A 81 -7.13 40.83 3.83
C ILE A 81 -7.90 39.57 4.26
N ARG A 82 -8.68 39.64 5.36
CA ARG A 82 -9.33 38.48 5.99
C ARG A 82 -10.17 37.62 5.03
N GLN A 83 -10.87 38.23 4.09
CA GLN A 83 -11.69 37.51 3.10
C GLN A 83 -10.85 36.67 2.13
N GLU A 84 -9.69 37.19 1.73
CA GLU A 84 -8.77 36.49 0.83
C GLU A 84 -8.08 35.32 1.53
N ILE A 85 -7.66 35.53 2.79
CA ILE A 85 -7.12 34.46 3.65
C ILE A 85 -8.13 33.33 3.78
N MET A 86 -9.38 33.64 4.11
CA MET A 86 -10.43 32.62 4.23
C MET A 86 -10.64 31.87 2.92
N LYS A 87 -10.78 32.59 1.80
CA LYS A 87 -10.97 31.95 0.49
C LYS A 87 -9.81 31.02 0.13
N SER A 88 -8.58 31.48 0.29
CA SER A 88 -7.40 30.72 -0.15
C SER A 88 -7.01 29.57 0.77
N LEU A 89 -7.21 29.69 2.08
CA LEU A 89 -6.85 28.63 3.04
C LEU A 89 -8.01 27.66 3.32
N SER A 90 -9.22 27.93 2.84
CA SER A 90 -10.41 27.10 3.04
C SER A 90 -10.18 25.62 2.70
N LEU A 91 -9.59 25.34 1.52
CA LEU A 91 -9.33 23.97 1.07
C LEU A 91 -8.44 23.22 2.05
N TYR A 92 -7.39 23.88 2.56
CA TYR A 92 -6.47 23.27 3.51
C TYR A 92 -7.15 23.08 4.86
N TYR A 93 -7.82 24.12 5.37
CA TYR A 93 -8.55 24.09 6.63
C TYR A 93 -9.56 22.94 6.68
N TYR A 94 -10.46 22.85 5.69
CA TYR A 94 -11.47 21.79 5.66
C TYR A 94 -10.89 20.40 5.41
N THR A 95 -9.71 20.29 4.78
CA THR A 95 -8.99 19.01 4.74
C THR A 95 -8.54 18.58 6.15
N PHE A 96 -8.09 19.50 7.02
CA PHE A 96 -7.80 19.16 8.42
C PHE A 96 -9.06 18.83 9.24
N VAL A 97 -10.21 19.43 8.91
CA VAL A 97 -11.50 19.06 9.49
C VAL A 97 -11.88 17.63 9.08
N ASP A 98 -11.79 17.29 7.80
CA ASP A 98 -12.03 15.93 7.30
C ASP A 98 -11.10 14.89 7.96
N LEU A 99 -9.85 15.26 8.26
CA LEU A 99 -8.89 14.42 8.97
C LEU A 99 -9.28 14.17 10.43
N LEU A 100 -9.83 15.19 11.10
CA LEU A 100 -10.37 15.07 12.45
C LEU A 100 -11.57 14.11 12.46
N ASP A 101 -12.51 14.31 11.53
CA ASP A 101 -13.68 13.43 11.41
C ASP A 101 -13.27 12.00 11.08
N PHE A 102 -12.31 11.81 10.16
CA PHE A 102 -11.76 10.48 9.87
C PHE A 102 -11.19 9.81 11.11
N LYS A 103 -10.37 10.53 11.90
CA LYS A 103 -9.82 10.01 13.16
C LYS A 103 -10.94 9.58 14.12
N ASP A 104 -11.98 10.40 14.29
CA ASP A 104 -13.09 10.09 15.19
C ASP A 104 -13.76 8.76 14.81
N HIS A 105 -14.05 8.56 13.52
CA HIS A 105 -14.66 7.32 13.03
C HIS A 105 -13.74 6.11 13.16
N VAL A 106 -12.43 6.28 12.95
CA VAL A 106 -11.44 5.20 13.18
C VAL A 106 -11.41 4.82 14.65
N CYS A 107 -11.30 5.78 15.57
CA CYS A 107 -11.28 5.52 17.01
C CYS A 107 -12.58 4.83 17.49
N GLU A 108 -13.74 5.24 16.98
CA GLU A 108 -15.03 4.60 17.27
C GLU A 108 -15.06 3.15 16.77
N LEU A 109 -14.59 2.91 15.53
CA LEU A 109 -14.56 1.57 14.95
C LEU A 109 -13.59 0.66 15.72
N LEU A 110 -12.38 1.11 16.03
CA LEU A 110 -11.42 0.33 16.83
C LEU A 110 -11.99 -0.06 18.20
N THR A 111 -12.66 0.88 18.86
CA THR A 111 -13.36 0.62 20.14
C THR A 111 -14.46 -0.43 19.97
N THR A 112 -15.21 -0.38 18.86
CA THR A 112 -16.26 -1.35 18.55
C THR A 112 -15.67 -2.74 18.29
N LEU A 113 -14.57 -2.83 17.54
CA LEU A 113 -13.87 -4.08 17.23
C LEU A 113 -13.36 -4.77 18.50
N ASP A 114 -12.79 -3.99 19.44
CA ASP A 114 -12.38 -4.52 20.75
C ASP A 114 -13.56 -5.02 21.58
N ALA A 115 -14.66 -4.26 21.60
CA ALA A 115 -15.86 -4.63 22.33
C ALA A 115 -16.50 -5.91 21.79
N CYS A 116 -16.36 -6.16 20.48
CA CYS A 116 -16.76 -7.42 19.83
C CYS A 116 -15.85 -8.60 20.18
N GLN A 117 -14.65 -8.39 20.76
CA GLN A 117 -13.69 -9.42 21.11
C GLN A 117 -13.39 -10.38 19.93
N LEU A 118 -13.11 -9.78 18.77
CA LEU A 118 -12.82 -10.51 17.55
C LEU A 118 -11.56 -11.38 17.69
N GLN A 119 -11.56 -12.47 16.95
CA GLN A 119 -10.40 -13.30 16.69
C GLN A 119 -9.95 -13.08 15.25
N LEU A 120 -8.76 -12.50 15.09
CA LEU A 120 -8.18 -12.17 13.80
C LEU A 120 -7.07 -13.15 13.45
N ASP A 121 -7.14 -13.73 12.27
CA ASP A 121 -6.10 -14.59 11.71
C ASP A 121 -6.04 -14.40 10.19
N ILE A 122 -4.89 -13.94 9.69
CA ILE A 122 -4.66 -13.66 8.27
C ILE A 122 -4.86 -14.88 7.37
N THR A 123 -4.75 -16.10 7.92
CA THR A 123 -4.89 -17.35 7.17
C THR A 123 -6.33 -17.83 7.04
N THR A 124 -7.26 -17.32 7.86
CA THR A 124 -8.67 -17.71 7.85
C THR A 124 -9.58 -16.53 7.53
N SER A 125 -9.63 -15.53 8.41
CA SER A 125 -10.36 -14.27 8.20
C SER A 125 -9.48 -13.25 7.49
N PHE A 126 -9.09 -13.55 6.24
CA PHE A 126 -8.12 -12.77 5.47
C PHE A 126 -8.56 -11.31 5.29
N ASP A 127 -9.76 -11.07 4.74
CA ASP A 127 -10.24 -9.73 4.43
C ASP A 127 -10.40 -8.90 5.70
N LEU A 128 -10.92 -9.49 6.77
CA LEU A 128 -11.08 -8.84 8.06
C LEU A 128 -9.73 -8.45 8.67
N THR A 129 -8.77 -9.38 8.73
CA THR A 129 -7.45 -9.13 9.31
C THR A 129 -6.68 -8.11 8.48
N LYS A 130 -6.69 -8.26 7.15
CA LYS A 130 -6.05 -7.33 6.21
C LYS A 130 -6.61 -5.92 6.37
N ASN A 131 -7.92 -5.74 6.27
CA ASN A 131 -8.54 -4.41 6.34
C ASN A 131 -8.35 -3.75 7.72
N TYR A 132 -8.32 -4.55 8.80
CA TYR A 132 -8.00 -4.04 10.13
C TYR A 132 -6.56 -3.51 10.23
N LEU A 133 -5.57 -4.29 9.77
CA LEU A 133 -4.16 -3.89 9.77
C LEU A 133 -3.89 -2.71 8.83
N ASP A 134 -4.51 -2.70 7.65
CA ASP A 134 -4.45 -1.59 6.70
C ASP A 134 -4.98 -0.30 7.31
N LEU A 135 -6.10 -0.34 8.02
CA LEU A 135 -6.69 0.84 8.64
C LEU A 135 -5.76 1.43 9.72
N ILE A 136 -5.16 0.57 10.54
CA ILE A 136 -4.22 0.98 11.59
C ILE A 136 -2.96 1.61 10.99
N VAL A 137 -2.37 0.99 9.97
CA VAL A 137 -1.17 1.53 9.32
C VAL A 137 -1.48 2.81 8.56
N THR A 138 -2.66 2.91 7.94
CA THR A 138 -3.14 4.13 7.28
C THR A 138 -3.32 5.25 8.28
N TYR A 139 -4.00 4.99 9.40
CA TYR A 139 -4.20 5.96 10.48
C TYR A 139 -2.87 6.45 11.07
N MET A 140 -1.95 5.53 11.38
CA MET A 140 -0.61 5.88 11.86
C MET A 140 0.17 6.71 10.83
N SER A 141 0.18 6.29 9.57
CA SER A 141 0.89 7.01 8.49
C SER A 141 0.34 8.42 8.32
N LEU A 142 -0.99 8.57 8.41
CA LEU A 142 -1.69 9.83 8.28
C LEU A 142 -1.34 10.79 9.41
N MET A 143 -1.34 10.32 10.66
CA MET A 143 -1.00 11.15 11.82
C MET A 143 0.48 11.55 11.85
N ILE A 144 1.38 10.69 11.37
CA ILE A 144 2.81 11.05 11.19
C ILE A 144 2.97 12.07 10.06
N LEU A 145 2.26 11.90 8.93
CA LEU A 145 2.35 12.83 7.81
C LEU A 145 1.78 14.21 8.17
N LEU A 146 0.68 14.24 8.93
CA LEU A 146 0.09 15.43 9.55
C LEU A 146 1.14 16.20 10.38
N SER A 147 1.89 15.52 11.23
CA SER A 147 2.91 16.15 12.09
C SER A 147 4.09 16.73 11.30
N ARG A 148 4.29 16.29 10.05
CA ARG A 148 5.34 16.77 9.14
C ARG A 148 4.92 17.96 8.28
N VAL A 149 3.67 18.42 8.38
CA VAL A 149 3.27 19.69 7.77
C VAL A 149 3.72 20.83 8.68
N GLU A 150 4.82 21.50 8.33
CA GLU A 150 5.46 22.52 9.18
C GLU A 150 4.52 23.71 9.46
N ASP A 151 3.88 24.25 8.42
CA ASP A 151 3.01 25.42 8.54
C ASP A 151 1.59 25.11 9.05
N ARG A 152 1.29 23.89 9.52
CA ARG A 152 -0.07 23.49 9.93
C ARG A 152 -0.70 24.44 10.96
N LYS A 153 0.07 24.88 11.97
CA LYS A 153 -0.41 25.81 13.00
C LYS A 153 -0.71 27.20 12.40
N ALA A 154 0.11 27.65 11.46
CA ALA A 154 -0.07 28.93 10.77
C ALA A 154 -1.31 28.91 9.87
N VAL A 155 -1.46 27.87 9.03
CA VAL A 155 -2.62 27.71 8.14
C VAL A 155 -3.93 27.72 8.92
N LEU A 156 -4.03 26.87 9.94
CA LEU A 156 -5.25 26.73 10.72
C LEU A 156 -5.55 27.97 11.56
N GLY A 157 -4.52 28.53 12.21
CA GLY A 157 -4.66 29.70 13.05
C GLY A 157 -5.02 30.96 12.27
N LEU A 158 -4.42 31.17 11.09
CA LEU A 158 -4.74 32.32 10.22
C LEU A 158 -6.18 32.23 9.70
N PHE A 159 -6.61 31.06 9.23
CA PHE A 159 -7.98 30.87 8.76
C PHE A 159 -8.98 31.16 9.88
N ASN A 160 -8.79 30.57 11.07
CA ASN A 160 -9.71 30.79 12.19
C ASN A 160 -9.71 32.25 12.66
N THR A 161 -8.54 32.91 12.69
CA THR A 161 -8.45 34.34 13.04
C THR A 161 -9.24 35.20 12.06
N ALA A 162 -9.08 34.95 10.75
CA ALA A 162 -9.82 35.65 9.71
C ALA A 162 -11.33 35.36 9.76
N HIS A 163 -11.71 34.12 10.10
CA HIS A 163 -13.09 33.70 10.32
C HIS A 163 -13.73 34.45 11.49
N GLU A 164 -13.05 34.52 12.64
CA GLU A 164 -13.54 35.23 13.82
C GLU A 164 -13.70 36.74 13.56
N MET A 165 -12.73 37.36 12.88
CA MET A 165 -12.82 38.78 12.49
C MET A 165 -13.98 39.08 11.54
N THR A 166 -14.44 38.08 10.78
CA THR A 166 -15.51 38.23 9.80
C THR A 166 -16.88 37.95 10.42
N HIS A 167 -17.00 36.89 11.21
CA HIS A 167 -18.28 36.37 11.71
C HIS A 167 -18.53 36.70 13.19
N GLY A 168 -17.53 37.22 13.91
CA GLY A 168 -17.63 37.55 15.33
C GLY A 168 -17.53 36.33 16.27
N HIS A 169 -17.21 35.14 15.75
CA HIS A 169 -16.97 33.93 16.52
C HIS A 169 -15.98 32.98 15.82
N ASN A 170 -15.33 32.11 16.60
CA ASN A 170 -14.47 31.06 16.07
C ASN A 170 -15.26 30.05 15.22
N ASP A 171 -14.55 29.37 14.32
CA ASP A 171 -15.12 28.18 13.67
C ASP A 171 -15.38 27.10 14.75
N PRO A 172 -16.56 26.44 14.76
CA PRO A 172 -16.91 25.46 15.78
C PRO A 172 -15.95 24.27 15.90
N THR A 173 -15.27 23.90 14.81
CA THR A 173 -14.35 22.77 14.76
C THR A 173 -12.93 23.13 15.23
N PHE A 174 -12.58 24.42 15.21
CA PHE A 174 -11.25 24.90 15.53
C PHE A 174 -10.72 24.47 16.90
N PRO A 175 -11.49 24.48 18.00
CA PRO A 175 -10.99 24.06 19.30
C PRO A 175 -10.53 22.60 19.32
N ARG A 176 -11.33 21.69 18.73
CA ARG A 176 -11.00 20.25 18.65
C ARG A 176 -9.80 20.00 17.73
N MET A 177 -9.78 20.67 16.58
CA MET A 177 -8.68 20.57 15.62
C MET A 177 -7.39 21.15 16.21
N GLY A 178 -7.46 22.28 16.93
CA GLY A 178 -6.34 22.86 17.66
C GLY A 178 -5.73 21.88 18.66
N GLN A 179 -6.59 21.19 19.42
CA GLN A 179 -6.16 20.14 20.35
C GLN A 179 -5.53 18.95 19.63
N LEU A 180 -6.11 18.50 18.50
CA LEU A 180 -5.53 17.44 17.67
C LEU A 180 -4.09 17.76 17.26
N ILE A 181 -3.85 18.97 16.78
CA ILE A 181 -2.52 19.41 16.32
C ILE A 181 -1.51 19.44 17.46
N LEU A 182 -1.94 19.79 18.69
CA LEU A 182 -1.07 19.76 19.87
C LEU A 182 -0.79 18.33 20.34
N ASP A 183 -1.82 17.48 20.41
CA ASP A 183 -1.70 16.08 20.85
C ASP A 183 -0.73 15.29 19.96
N PHE A 184 -0.72 15.59 18.66
CA PHE A 184 0.11 14.91 17.66
C PHE A 184 1.40 15.69 17.30
N ASP A 185 1.86 16.63 18.13
CA ASP A 185 3.21 17.20 18.00
C ASP A 185 4.29 16.10 18.19
N ASN A 186 4.01 15.07 19.02
CA ASN A 186 4.76 13.82 19.06
C ASN A 186 3.83 12.64 18.74
N PRO A 187 3.66 12.29 17.44
CA PRO A 187 2.60 11.40 17.00
C PRO A 187 2.75 9.98 17.54
N LEU A 188 3.97 9.41 17.59
CA LEU A 188 4.16 8.04 18.10
C LEU A 188 3.79 7.90 19.57
N LYS A 189 4.15 8.88 20.40
CA LYS A 189 3.80 8.86 21.81
C LYS A 189 2.29 8.86 21.97
N LYS A 190 1.59 9.80 21.33
CA LYS A 190 0.13 9.88 21.38
C LYS A 190 -0.55 8.62 20.84
N LEU A 191 -0.09 8.10 19.70
CA LEU A 191 -0.61 6.88 19.10
C LEU A 191 -0.42 5.67 20.02
N SER A 192 0.77 5.49 20.62
CA SER A 192 1.01 4.37 21.56
C SER A 192 0.09 4.42 22.79
N GLU A 193 -0.22 5.62 23.29
CA GLU A 193 -1.16 5.82 24.39
C GLU A 193 -2.60 5.51 23.97
N GLU A 194 -3.02 5.94 22.77
CA GLU A 194 -4.35 5.64 22.20
C GLU A 194 -4.56 4.14 21.93
N PHE A 195 -3.50 3.39 21.61
CA PHE A 195 -3.58 1.98 21.26
C PHE A 195 -3.50 1.01 22.45
N ILE A 196 -3.36 1.51 23.68
CA ILE A 196 -3.39 0.68 24.91
C ILE A 196 -4.65 -0.21 24.97
N PRO A 197 -5.90 0.30 24.83
CA PRO A 197 -7.09 -0.53 24.85
C PRO A 197 -7.16 -1.54 23.69
N HIS A 198 -6.64 -1.16 22.52
CA HIS A 198 -6.65 -1.94 21.28
C HIS A 198 -5.56 -3.04 21.23
N SER A 199 -4.70 -3.08 22.26
CA SER A 199 -3.42 -3.78 22.16
C SER A 199 -3.54 -5.31 22.03
N LYS A 200 -4.56 -5.91 22.64
CA LYS A 200 -4.80 -7.36 22.57
C LYS A 200 -5.23 -7.80 21.16
N LEU A 201 -6.17 -7.09 20.55
CA LEU A 201 -6.68 -7.41 19.22
C LEU A 201 -5.60 -7.20 18.16
N LEU A 202 -4.86 -6.08 18.25
CA LEU A 202 -3.72 -5.82 17.38
C LEU A 202 -2.62 -6.89 17.52
N PHE A 203 -2.29 -7.28 18.74
CA PHE A 203 -1.31 -8.34 18.98
C PHE A 203 -1.71 -9.65 18.30
N GLN A 204 -2.97 -10.07 18.42
CA GLN A 204 -3.46 -11.29 17.78
C GLN A 204 -3.33 -11.22 16.24
N ALA A 205 -3.78 -10.12 15.63
CA ALA A 205 -3.66 -9.93 14.18
C ALA A 205 -2.21 -10.00 13.70
N LEU A 206 -1.29 -9.32 14.39
CA LEU A 206 0.13 -9.31 14.05
C LEU A 206 0.77 -10.70 14.22
N MET A 207 0.43 -11.43 15.29
CA MET A 207 0.98 -12.76 15.52
C MET A 207 0.51 -13.78 14.47
N SER A 208 -0.67 -13.61 13.87
CA SER A 208 -1.12 -14.46 12.76
C SER A 208 -0.19 -14.38 11.54
N LEU A 209 0.50 -13.25 11.34
CA LEU A 209 1.49 -13.07 10.26
C LEU A 209 2.71 -13.97 10.43
N GLN A 210 2.96 -14.55 11.61
CA GLN A 210 4.07 -15.49 11.83
C GLN A 210 3.98 -16.73 10.92
N GLN A 211 2.78 -17.11 10.46
CA GLN A 211 2.58 -18.25 9.56
C GLN A 211 2.87 -17.91 8.08
N VAL A 212 2.94 -16.62 7.74
CA VAL A 212 3.03 -16.14 6.34
C VAL A 212 4.33 -15.37 6.10
N PHE A 213 4.67 -14.41 6.97
CA PHE A 213 5.77 -13.48 6.76
C PHE A 213 7.13 -14.20 6.63
N PRO A 214 7.52 -15.12 7.52
CA PRO A 214 8.82 -15.79 7.41
C PRO A 214 8.96 -16.60 6.13
N ARG A 215 7.91 -17.34 5.71
CA ARG A 215 7.92 -18.15 4.49
C ARG A 215 7.84 -17.32 3.20
N ARG A 216 7.41 -16.07 3.28
CA ARG A 216 7.43 -15.10 2.18
C ARG A 216 8.71 -14.29 2.14
N ASN A 217 9.41 -14.13 3.27
CA ASN A 217 10.66 -13.40 3.39
C ASN A 217 11.92 -14.29 3.32
N LEU A 218 11.88 -15.34 2.49
CA LEU A 218 12.97 -16.30 2.34
C LEU A 218 14.17 -15.73 1.57
N THR A 219 15.33 -16.38 1.70
CA THR A 219 16.50 -16.04 0.89
C THR A 219 16.39 -16.61 -0.53
N VAL A 220 17.23 -16.13 -1.44
CA VAL A 220 17.24 -16.62 -2.82
C VAL A 220 17.71 -18.06 -2.91
N GLU A 221 18.60 -18.51 -2.01
CA GLU A 221 18.99 -19.92 -1.93
C GLU A 221 17.78 -20.81 -1.64
N GLU A 222 16.88 -20.38 -0.77
CA GLU A 222 15.64 -21.10 -0.44
C GLU A 222 14.62 -21.04 -1.58
N TRP A 223 14.52 -19.92 -2.29
CA TRP A 223 13.72 -19.82 -3.52
C TRP A 223 14.21 -20.78 -4.60
N ARG A 224 15.54 -20.89 -4.79
CA ARG A 224 16.14 -21.85 -5.73
C ARG A 224 15.89 -23.29 -5.29
N LYS A 225 16.06 -23.62 -4.00
CA LYS A 225 15.79 -24.96 -3.45
C LYS A 225 14.34 -25.39 -3.62
N SER A 226 13.40 -24.46 -3.46
CA SER A 226 11.96 -24.69 -3.64
C SER A 226 11.50 -24.60 -5.10
N GLN A 227 12.41 -24.29 -6.04
CA GLN A 227 12.10 -24.08 -7.45
C GLN A 227 10.95 -23.07 -7.66
N MET A 228 10.96 -22.01 -6.85
CA MET A 228 9.89 -21.02 -6.77
C MET A 228 9.55 -20.42 -8.15
N LEU A 229 8.25 -20.36 -8.46
CA LEU A 229 7.67 -19.89 -9.73
C LEU A 229 7.99 -20.73 -10.99
N SER A 230 8.75 -21.83 -10.89
CA SER A 230 9.04 -22.64 -12.07
C SER A 230 7.85 -23.51 -12.48
N LEU A 231 7.51 -23.47 -13.77
CA LEU A 231 6.49 -24.35 -14.37
C LEU A 231 7.08 -25.67 -14.89
N VAL A 232 8.39 -25.73 -15.08
CA VAL A 232 9.10 -26.89 -15.67
C VAL A 232 9.83 -27.75 -14.64
N ALA A 233 9.87 -27.31 -13.38
CA ALA A 233 10.42 -28.07 -12.26
C ALA A 233 9.79 -29.46 -12.12
N SER A 234 8.48 -29.55 -12.33
CA SER A 234 7.71 -30.80 -12.33
C SER A 234 6.75 -30.83 -13.53
N PRO A 235 7.22 -31.25 -14.72
CA PRO A 235 6.43 -31.19 -15.95
C PRO A 235 5.10 -31.97 -15.87
N VAL A 236 5.05 -33.02 -15.05
CA VAL A 236 3.83 -33.83 -14.81
C VAL A 236 2.75 -33.03 -14.10
N GLN A 237 3.11 -32.00 -13.31
CA GLN A 237 2.18 -31.15 -12.58
C GLN A 237 1.81 -29.86 -13.33
N MET A 238 2.23 -29.73 -14.60
CA MET A 238 2.02 -28.51 -15.38
C MET A 238 0.53 -28.19 -15.60
N LEU A 239 -0.33 -29.21 -15.69
CA LEU A 239 -1.78 -29.06 -15.84
C LEU A 239 -2.52 -28.92 -14.50
N ASN A 240 -1.88 -29.25 -13.38
CA ASN A 240 -2.52 -29.17 -12.08
C ASN A 240 -2.71 -27.71 -11.66
N PRO A 241 -3.85 -27.32 -11.06
CA PRO A 241 -4.03 -25.98 -10.54
C PRO A 241 -2.98 -25.67 -9.47
N ALA A 242 -2.35 -24.50 -9.56
CA ALA A 242 -1.52 -23.96 -8.50
C ALA A 242 -2.45 -23.42 -7.40
N GLN A 243 -2.47 -24.11 -6.26
CA GLN A 243 -3.34 -23.78 -5.13
C GLN A 243 -2.63 -23.98 -3.79
N THR A 244 -3.00 -23.16 -2.80
CA THR A 244 -2.59 -23.29 -1.40
C THR A 244 -3.79 -23.06 -0.48
N GLU A 245 -3.71 -23.47 0.77
CA GLU A 245 -4.77 -23.21 1.77
C GLU A 245 -4.91 -21.71 2.11
N THR A 246 -3.96 -20.88 1.66
CA THR A 246 -3.93 -19.44 1.92
C THR A 246 -3.69 -18.67 0.64
N MET A 247 -4.47 -18.95 -0.41
CA MET A 247 -4.39 -18.31 -1.74
C MET A 247 -4.09 -16.81 -1.69
N PRO A 248 -4.85 -15.96 -0.97
CA PRO A 248 -4.61 -14.51 -0.96
C PRO A 248 -3.29 -14.11 -0.26
N CYS A 249 -2.77 -14.95 0.63
CA CYS A 249 -1.48 -14.72 1.28
C CYS A 249 -0.28 -14.97 0.36
N GLU A 250 -0.44 -15.67 -0.78
CA GLU A 250 0.67 -15.98 -1.67
C GLU A 250 1.13 -14.76 -2.50
N TYR A 251 0.21 -13.86 -2.82
CA TYR A 251 0.49 -12.61 -3.54
C TYR A 251 0.29 -11.35 -2.70
N LEU A 252 0.01 -11.49 -1.40
CA LEU A 252 0.03 -10.37 -0.47
C LEU A 252 1.42 -9.72 -0.46
N SER A 253 1.48 -8.40 -0.60
CA SER A 253 2.75 -7.66 -0.67
C SER A 253 3.58 -7.86 0.60
N LEU A 254 4.85 -8.23 0.41
CA LEU A 254 5.81 -8.33 1.50
C LEU A 254 6.06 -6.95 2.13
N ASP A 255 6.07 -5.89 1.33
CA ASP A 255 6.22 -4.50 1.79
C ASP A 255 5.09 -4.08 2.74
N VAL A 256 3.85 -4.46 2.40
CA VAL A 256 2.67 -4.22 3.24
C VAL A 256 2.78 -4.97 4.56
N MET A 257 3.17 -6.25 4.54
CA MET A 257 3.36 -7.04 5.75
C MET A 257 4.49 -6.48 6.64
N GLU A 258 5.62 -6.07 6.07
CA GLU A 258 6.71 -5.40 6.80
C GLU A 258 6.17 -4.16 7.52
N ARG A 259 5.38 -3.32 6.84
CA ARG A 259 4.77 -2.13 7.44
C ARG A 259 3.79 -2.48 8.56
N TRP A 260 2.91 -3.46 8.37
CA TRP A 260 1.99 -3.91 9.42
C TRP A 260 2.75 -4.37 10.67
N ILE A 261 3.77 -5.21 10.50
CA ILE A 261 4.58 -5.73 11.62
C ILE A 261 5.31 -4.60 12.34
N ILE A 262 6.01 -3.74 11.60
CA ILE A 262 6.82 -2.68 12.20
C ILE A 262 5.92 -1.66 12.88
N PHE A 263 4.94 -1.10 12.16
CA PHE A 263 4.10 -0.03 12.69
C PHE A 263 3.19 -0.55 13.79
N GLY A 264 2.60 -1.73 13.60
CA GLY A 264 1.75 -2.36 14.60
C GLY A 264 2.48 -2.62 15.92
N PHE A 265 3.66 -3.26 15.90
CA PHE A 265 4.40 -3.52 17.14
C PHE A 265 4.97 -2.26 17.80
N ILE A 266 5.22 -1.17 17.06
CA ILE A 266 5.57 0.12 17.69
C ILE A 266 4.40 0.66 18.52
N LEU A 267 3.16 0.53 18.04
CA LEU A 267 1.97 0.98 18.76
C LEU A 267 1.72 0.17 20.04
N ILE A 268 2.07 -1.12 20.03
CA ILE A 268 1.90 -2.05 21.16
C ILE A 268 3.22 -2.58 21.69
N HIS A 269 4.21 -1.68 21.78
CA HIS A 269 5.61 -1.98 22.08
C HIS A 269 5.84 -2.79 23.36
N GLN A 270 4.90 -2.77 24.31
CA GLN A 270 4.92 -3.62 25.51
C GLN A 270 4.93 -5.12 25.18
N TYR A 271 4.31 -5.54 24.08
CA TYR A 271 4.27 -6.94 23.67
C TYR A 271 5.59 -7.46 23.09
N LEU A 272 6.53 -6.57 22.75
CA LEU A 272 7.86 -6.97 22.31
C LEU A 272 8.65 -7.71 23.40
N SER A 273 8.20 -7.69 24.67
CA SER A 273 8.73 -8.58 25.72
C SER A 273 8.54 -10.07 25.43
N GLN A 274 7.61 -10.43 24.55
CA GLN A 274 7.36 -11.81 24.15
C GLN A 274 8.32 -12.22 23.02
N PRO A 275 9.08 -13.32 23.16
CA PRO A 275 10.06 -13.73 22.15
C PRO A 275 9.50 -13.88 20.72
N PRO A 276 8.34 -14.52 20.47
CA PRO A 276 7.82 -14.66 19.11
C PRO A 276 7.51 -13.32 18.43
N ALA A 277 6.99 -12.36 19.21
CA ALA A 277 6.69 -11.01 18.73
C ALA A 277 7.97 -10.23 18.43
N GLN A 278 8.97 -10.37 19.30
CA GLN A 278 10.29 -9.78 19.11
C GLN A 278 10.97 -10.33 17.85
N GLU A 279 10.97 -11.64 17.64
CA GLU A 279 11.58 -12.28 16.47
C GLU A 279 10.93 -11.79 15.17
N LEU A 280 9.59 -11.73 15.14
CA LEU A 280 8.84 -11.24 13.98
C LEU A 280 9.17 -9.76 13.70
N PHE A 281 9.21 -8.92 14.74
CA PHE A 281 9.56 -7.51 14.63
C PHE A 281 11.00 -7.29 14.14
N GLN A 282 11.97 -8.03 14.68
CA GLN A 282 13.38 -7.95 14.25
C GLN A 282 13.54 -8.42 12.81
N SER A 283 12.86 -9.51 12.41
CA SER A 283 12.86 -10.01 11.04
C SER A 283 12.37 -8.95 10.04
N ALA A 284 11.31 -8.21 10.38
CA ALA A 284 10.82 -7.11 9.56
C ALA A 284 11.81 -5.92 9.51
N LEU A 285 12.42 -5.55 10.65
CA LEU A 285 13.43 -4.47 10.68
C LEU A 285 14.69 -4.79 9.86
N HIS A 286 15.04 -6.07 9.71
CA HIS A 286 16.15 -6.48 8.84
C HIS A 286 15.88 -6.23 7.34
N GLY A 287 14.61 -6.05 6.95
CA GLY A 287 14.18 -5.91 5.56
C GLY A 287 14.64 -4.63 4.86
N GLY A 288 14.94 -3.55 5.60
CA GLY A 288 15.36 -2.26 5.06
C GLY A 288 15.43 -1.16 6.13
N TRP A 289 16.05 -0.01 5.83
CA TRP A 289 16.18 1.09 6.81
C TRP A 289 15.13 2.19 6.64
N VAL A 290 14.42 2.21 5.51
CA VAL A 290 13.31 3.13 5.22
C VAL A 290 12.05 2.40 4.81
N HIS A 291 10.92 2.88 5.32
CA HIS A 291 9.59 2.36 4.99
C HIS A 291 8.68 3.51 4.57
N THR A 292 7.83 3.25 3.59
CA THR A 292 6.93 4.26 3.02
C THR A 292 5.83 4.63 4.02
N LEU A 293 5.61 5.93 4.21
CA LEU A 293 4.38 6.43 4.81
C LEU A 293 3.31 6.56 3.73
N PHE A 294 3.64 7.28 2.66
CA PHE A 294 2.80 7.45 1.49
C PHE A 294 3.63 7.99 0.31
N ARG A 295 3.54 7.36 -0.87
CA ARG A 295 4.30 7.73 -2.07
C ARG A 295 5.82 7.81 -1.81
N ASP A 296 6.46 8.94 -2.07
CA ASP A 296 7.87 9.20 -1.83
C ASP A 296 8.17 9.69 -0.39
N GLU A 297 7.14 9.91 0.45
CA GLU A 297 7.34 10.23 1.86
C GLU A 297 7.65 8.96 2.66
N VAL A 298 8.88 8.89 3.18
CA VAL A 298 9.39 7.74 3.93
C VAL A 298 9.65 8.03 5.40
N LEU A 299 9.74 6.97 6.18
CA LEU A 299 10.16 6.97 7.57
C LEU A 299 11.57 6.35 7.70
N GLN A 300 12.52 7.11 8.24
CA GLN A 300 13.83 6.59 8.67
C GLN A 300 13.62 5.70 9.90
N THR A 301 13.26 4.45 9.63
CA THR A 301 12.45 3.63 10.55
C THR A 301 13.18 3.34 11.84
N HIS A 302 14.42 2.87 11.74
CA HIS A 302 15.24 2.54 12.90
C HIS A 302 15.52 3.76 13.78
N LEU A 303 15.89 4.90 13.17
CA LEU A 303 16.17 6.13 13.90
C LEU A 303 14.92 6.62 14.64
N TYR A 304 13.78 6.60 13.95
CA TYR A 304 12.51 7.05 14.51
C TYR A 304 12.05 6.17 15.69
N ILE A 305 12.21 4.85 15.57
CA ILE A 305 11.91 3.90 16.66
C ILE A 305 12.88 4.09 17.83
N GLN A 306 14.19 4.26 17.55
CA GLN A 306 15.19 4.50 18.59
C GLN A 306 14.86 5.74 19.41
N GLN A 307 14.57 6.87 18.77
CA GLN A 307 14.19 8.12 19.45
C GLN A 307 12.94 7.93 20.31
N PHE A 308 11.94 7.20 19.81
CA PHE A 308 10.75 6.89 20.58
C PHE A 308 11.06 6.02 21.80
N PHE A 309 11.79 4.91 21.64
CA PHE A 309 12.13 4.02 22.75
C PHE A 309 13.09 4.66 23.77
N GLU A 310 14.00 5.55 23.35
CA GLU A 310 14.84 6.33 24.26
C GLU A 310 14.02 7.27 25.16
N SER A 311 12.82 7.68 24.72
CA SER A 311 11.89 8.47 25.54
C SER A 311 11.15 7.66 26.60
N ILE A 312 11.22 6.32 26.55
CA ILE A 312 10.52 5.41 27.48
C ILE A 312 11.50 4.83 28.50
N LYS A 313 11.22 5.04 29.79
CA LYS A 313 12.05 4.51 30.87
C LYS A 313 12.08 2.97 30.83
N GLY A 314 13.28 2.38 30.89
CA GLY A 314 13.48 0.93 30.92
C GLY A 314 13.67 0.27 29.54
N TYR A 315 13.64 1.04 28.45
CA TYR A 315 13.73 0.51 27.08
C TYR A 315 15.16 0.41 26.52
N ASN A 316 16.19 0.61 27.35
CA ASN A 316 17.60 0.58 26.91
C ASN A 316 17.96 -0.69 26.11
N LYS A 317 17.45 -1.87 26.52
CA LYS A 317 17.64 -3.11 25.77
C LYS A 317 17.03 -3.05 24.36
N ARG A 318 15.80 -2.51 24.24
CA ARG A 318 15.10 -2.35 22.95
C ARG A 318 15.81 -1.38 22.03
N VAL A 319 16.34 -0.30 22.59
CA VAL A 319 17.16 0.65 21.83
C VAL A 319 18.40 -0.04 21.25
N SER A 320 19.09 -0.88 22.03
CA SER A 320 20.23 -1.66 21.54
C SER A 320 19.84 -2.65 20.45
N GLU A 321 18.74 -3.38 20.62
CA GLU A 321 18.24 -4.32 19.61
C GLU A 321 17.89 -3.63 18.30
N VAL A 322 17.25 -2.46 18.33
CA VAL A 322 16.94 -1.69 17.11
C VAL A 322 18.22 -1.15 16.46
N LYS A 323 19.25 -0.81 17.25
CA LYS A 323 20.58 -0.43 16.72
C LYS A 323 21.27 -1.61 16.02
N GLU A 324 21.15 -2.82 16.57
CA GLU A 324 21.65 -4.05 15.96
C GLU A 324 20.91 -4.37 14.65
N CYS A 325 19.57 -4.30 14.64
CA CYS A 325 18.78 -4.48 13.43
C CYS A 325 19.13 -3.46 12.34
N PHE A 326 19.35 -2.19 12.72
CA PHE A 326 19.79 -1.16 11.77
C PHE A 326 21.14 -1.51 11.15
N ASN A 327 22.10 -1.94 11.98
CA ASN A 327 23.42 -2.36 11.50
C ASN A 327 23.33 -3.57 10.57
N TYR A 328 22.45 -4.53 10.88
CA TYR A 328 22.20 -5.68 10.01
C TYR A 328 21.58 -5.24 8.67
N ALA A 329 20.53 -4.42 8.69
CA ALA A 329 19.83 -3.96 7.48
C ALA A 329 20.77 -3.22 6.54
N VAL A 330 21.57 -2.28 7.07
CA VAL A 330 22.56 -1.50 6.27
C VAL A 330 23.64 -2.41 5.66
N GLN A 331 24.01 -3.50 6.32
CA GLN A 331 25.04 -4.43 5.84
C GLN A 331 24.51 -5.46 4.83
N ASN A 332 23.29 -5.97 5.02
CA ASN A 332 22.83 -7.18 4.33
C ASN A 332 21.65 -6.94 3.38
N ALA A 333 20.74 -6.00 3.69
CA ALA A 333 19.48 -5.89 2.95
C ALA A 333 19.70 -5.62 1.45
N CYS A 334 20.64 -4.75 1.11
CA CYS A 334 20.95 -4.45 -0.29
C CYS A 334 21.43 -5.68 -1.08
N LEU A 335 22.25 -6.54 -0.47
CA LEU A 335 22.74 -7.77 -1.11
C LEU A 335 21.60 -8.76 -1.34
N VAL A 336 20.79 -9.00 -0.29
CA VAL A 336 19.63 -9.91 -0.36
C VAL A 336 18.66 -9.48 -1.46
N ARG A 337 18.30 -8.20 -1.49
CA ARG A 337 17.34 -7.63 -2.47
C ARG A 337 17.89 -7.66 -3.90
N ARG A 338 19.20 -7.41 -4.07
CA ARG A 338 19.87 -7.52 -5.36
C ARG A 338 19.81 -8.94 -5.92
N GLU A 339 20.07 -9.95 -5.09
CA GLU A 339 19.94 -11.35 -5.50
C GLU A 339 18.48 -11.73 -5.80
N ARG A 340 17.51 -11.20 -5.05
CA ARG A 340 16.08 -11.43 -5.34
C ARG A 340 15.71 -10.89 -6.71
N ARG A 341 16.11 -9.66 -7.05
CA ARG A 341 15.88 -9.10 -8.39
C ARG A 341 16.53 -9.93 -9.50
N LYS A 342 17.75 -10.45 -9.29
CA LYS A 342 18.40 -11.37 -10.25
C LYS A 342 17.59 -12.65 -10.46
N PHE A 343 17.13 -13.27 -9.37
CA PHE A 343 16.29 -14.47 -9.45
C PHE A 343 14.99 -14.18 -10.20
N LEU A 344 14.29 -13.10 -9.83
CA LEU A 344 13.00 -12.73 -10.41
C LEU A 344 13.11 -12.41 -11.90
N ARG A 345 14.20 -11.79 -12.37
CA ARG A 345 14.42 -11.60 -13.82
C ARG A 345 14.37 -12.92 -14.59
N ILE A 346 15.05 -13.94 -14.09
CA ILE A 346 15.10 -15.25 -14.73
C ILE A 346 13.74 -15.95 -14.61
N ALA A 347 13.14 -15.94 -13.41
CA ALA A 347 11.88 -16.61 -13.14
C ALA A 347 10.71 -16.00 -13.94
N LEU A 348 10.58 -14.67 -13.98
CA LEU A 348 9.51 -14.01 -14.73
C LEU A 348 9.71 -14.14 -16.24
N LYS A 349 10.95 -14.14 -16.72
CA LYS A 349 11.27 -14.43 -18.13
C LYS A 349 10.83 -15.84 -18.54
N GLU A 350 11.22 -16.85 -17.76
CA GLU A 350 10.80 -18.24 -18.01
C GLU A 350 9.27 -18.35 -17.99
N LEU A 351 8.63 -17.78 -16.97
CA LEU A 351 7.18 -17.78 -16.81
C LEU A 351 6.49 -17.12 -18.01
N ALA A 352 6.93 -15.93 -18.42
CA ALA A 352 6.35 -15.20 -19.55
C ALA A 352 6.50 -15.98 -20.87
N LEU A 353 7.68 -16.54 -21.14
CA LEU A 353 7.93 -17.30 -22.37
C LEU A 353 7.05 -18.56 -22.45
N ILE A 354 6.92 -19.31 -21.35
CA ILE A 354 6.09 -20.53 -21.32
C ILE A 354 4.61 -20.18 -21.47
N LEU A 355 4.13 -19.14 -20.80
CA LEU A 355 2.73 -18.72 -20.89
C LEU A 355 2.39 -18.08 -22.24
N ALA A 356 3.35 -17.44 -22.90
CA ALA A 356 3.19 -16.95 -24.27
C ALA A 356 3.08 -18.11 -25.27
N ASP A 357 3.87 -19.17 -25.09
CA ASP A 357 3.84 -20.38 -25.93
C ASP A 357 2.58 -21.23 -25.67
N GLN A 358 2.19 -21.39 -24.40
CA GLN A 358 1.02 -22.15 -23.98
C GLN A 358 0.04 -21.30 -23.14
N PRO A 359 -0.74 -20.39 -23.77
CA PRO A 359 -1.68 -19.52 -23.04
C PRO A 359 -2.72 -20.25 -22.20
N GLY A 360 -3.06 -21.50 -22.56
CA GLY A 360 -3.99 -22.33 -21.78
C GLY A 360 -3.52 -22.58 -20.33
N LEU A 361 -2.23 -22.48 -20.05
CA LEU A 361 -1.67 -22.61 -18.71
C LEU A 361 -2.05 -21.43 -17.80
N LEU A 362 -2.49 -20.30 -18.36
CA LEU A 362 -3.00 -19.17 -17.58
C LEU A 362 -4.25 -19.53 -16.76
N GLY A 363 -4.99 -20.58 -17.11
CA GLY A 363 -6.05 -21.12 -16.25
C GLY A 363 -5.47 -21.69 -14.95
N PRO A 364 -4.80 -22.86 -14.99
CA PRO A 364 -4.30 -23.52 -13.78
C PRO A 364 -3.16 -22.79 -13.08
N LYS A 365 -2.41 -21.89 -13.74
CA LYS A 365 -1.17 -21.28 -13.19
C LYS A 365 -1.25 -19.79 -12.96
N VAL A 366 -2.43 -19.16 -13.04
CA VAL A 366 -2.58 -17.70 -12.87
C VAL A 366 -2.01 -17.21 -11.54
N LEU A 367 -2.10 -18.04 -10.47
CA LEU A 367 -1.55 -17.70 -9.16
C LEU A 367 -0.05 -17.38 -9.22
N PHE A 368 0.73 -18.15 -10.00
CA PHE A 368 2.17 -17.90 -10.13
C PHE A 368 2.45 -16.56 -10.82
N VAL A 369 1.58 -16.12 -11.73
CA VAL A 369 1.69 -14.80 -12.36
C VAL A 369 1.52 -13.71 -11.31
N PHE A 370 0.47 -13.77 -10.50
CA PHE A 370 0.23 -12.77 -9.44
C PHE A 370 1.29 -12.79 -8.33
N MET A 371 1.79 -13.96 -7.96
CA MET A 371 2.94 -14.10 -7.06
C MET A 371 4.19 -13.43 -7.66
N GLY A 372 4.56 -13.78 -8.89
CA GLY A 372 5.74 -13.23 -9.56
C GLY A 372 5.67 -11.71 -9.73
N LEU A 373 4.50 -11.21 -10.14
CA LEU A 373 4.21 -9.79 -10.23
C LEU A 373 4.35 -9.08 -8.88
N SER A 374 3.74 -9.61 -7.82
CA SER A 374 3.86 -9.03 -6.47
C SER A 374 5.31 -9.00 -5.99
N PHE A 375 6.06 -10.08 -6.19
CA PHE A 375 7.44 -10.19 -5.71
C PHE A 375 8.33 -9.19 -6.45
N ALA A 376 8.18 -9.10 -7.77
CA ALA A 376 8.92 -8.14 -8.59
C ALA A 376 8.57 -6.70 -8.22
N ARG A 377 7.28 -6.39 -8.06
CA ARG A 377 6.80 -5.07 -7.62
C ARG A 377 7.44 -4.69 -6.29
N ASP A 378 7.38 -5.55 -5.29
CA ASP A 378 7.92 -5.27 -3.96
C ASP A 378 9.43 -4.96 -4.01
N GLU A 379 10.21 -5.69 -4.83
CA GLU A 379 11.64 -5.44 -4.99
C GLU A 379 11.96 -4.15 -5.77
N VAL A 380 11.09 -3.75 -6.72
CA VAL A 380 11.19 -2.44 -7.41
C VAL A 380 10.90 -1.30 -6.42
N LEU A 381 9.80 -1.38 -5.68
CA LEU A 381 9.45 -0.38 -4.66
C LEU A 381 10.52 -0.25 -3.58
N TRP A 382 11.11 -1.39 -3.18
CA TRP A 382 12.21 -1.41 -2.23
C TRP A 382 13.42 -0.65 -2.77
N LEU A 383 13.81 -0.91 -4.01
CA LEU A 383 14.97 -0.25 -4.62
C LEU A 383 14.76 1.27 -4.69
N LEU A 384 13.61 1.72 -5.18
CA LEU A 384 13.31 3.14 -5.40
C LEU A 384 13.38 3.96 -4.11
N ARG A 385 12.77 3.48 -3.03
CA ARG A 385 12.79 4.24 -1.78
C ARG A 385 14.18 4.26 -1.13
N HIS A 386 14.98 3.20 -1.31
CA HIS A 386 16.29 3.09 -0.68
C HIS A 386 17.39 3.84 -1.44
N CYS A 387 17.32 3.94 -2.77
CA CYS A 387 18.31 4.71 -3.54
C CYS A 387 18.25 6.21 -3.24
N GLU A 388 17.06 6.78 -3.06
CA GLU A 388 16.87 8.19 -2.70
C GLU A 388 17.10 8.48 -1.20
N ASN A 389 17.13 7.45 -0.34
CA ASN A 389 17.19 7.61 1.11
C ASN A 389 18.33 6.78 1.72
N LEU A 390 19.55 7.18 1.43
CA LEU A 390 20.76 6.53 1.98
C LEU A 390 20.80 6.62 3.51
N PRO A 391 21.32 5.58 4.19
CA PRO A 391 21.36 5.54 5.64
C PRO A 391 22.39 6.55 6.17
N GLN A 392 21.93 7.43 7.06
CA GLN A 392 22.78 8.42 7.74
C GLN A 392 23.43 7.77 8.98
N ARG A 393 24.75 7.59 8.99
CA ARG A 393 25.50 7.23 10.20
C ARG A 393 26.04 8.49 10.88
N HIS A 394 25.77 8.68 12.16
CA HIS A 394 26.49 9.67 12.96
C HIS A 394 27.95 9.22 13.13
N GLY A 395 28.90 9.98 12.57
CA GLY A 395 30.33 9.86 12.88
C GLY A 395 31.19 8.91 12.04
N GLY A 396 30.78 8.49 10.84
CA GLY A 396 31.66 7.69 9.96
C GLY A 396 31.12 7.46 8.55
N ARG A 397 32.01 7.09 7.60
CA ARG A 397 31.67 6.75 6.21
C ARG A 397 30.65 5.60 6.17
N THR A 398 29.52 5.82 5.50
CA THR A 398 28.52 4.78 5.19
C THR A 398 29.17 3.71 4.30
N ARG A 399 28.94 2.43 4.63
CA ARG A 399 29.50 1.30 3.87
C ARG A 399 28.66 0.95 2.63
N THR A 400 27.36 1.23 2.68
CA THR A 400 26.45 1.15 1.53
C THR A 400 26.76 2.31 0.60
N SER A 401 27.40 2.02 -0.54
CA SER A 401 27.61 3.02 -1.58
C SER A 401 26.29 3.25 -2.33
N ALA A 402 26.11 4.44 -2.90
CA ALA A 402 25.00 4.67 -3.82
C ALA A 402 25.04 3.69 -5.01
N GLU A 403 26.25 3.25 -5.41
CA GLU A 403 26.47 2.28 -6.49
C GLU A 403 25.87 0.90 -6.19
N ASP A 404 25.85 0.46 -4.92
CA ASP A 404 25.24 -0.82 -4.53
C ASP A 404 23.73 -0.87 -4.78
N LEU A 405 23.10 0.30 -4.86
CA LEU A 405 21.66 0.50 -5.10
C LEU A 405 21.36 0.82 -6.58
N VAL A 406 22.33 0.69 -7.47
CA VAL A 406 22.12 0.79 -8.92
C VAL A 406 21.92 -0.61 -9.50
N ASP A 407 20.76 -0.85 -10.13
CA ASP A 407 20.50 -2.08 -10.87
C ASP A 407 20.39 -1.80 -12.38
N ARG A 408 21.50 -2.00 -13.10
CA ARG A 408 21.55 -1.81 -14.56
C ARG A 408 20.63 -2.75 -15.33
N GLN A 409 20.18 -3.83 -14.71
CA GLN A 409 19.29 -4.81 -15.31
C GLN A 409 17.84 -4.66 -14.84
N LEU A 410 17.51 -3.58 -14.12
CA LEU A 410 16.14 -3.25 -13.78
C LEU A 410 15.20 -3.22 -15.00
N PRO A 411 15.60 -2.68 -16.19
CA PRO A 411 14.74 -2.67 -17.37
C PRO A 411 14.22 -4.06 -17.78
N GLU A 412 15.05 -5.10 -17.71
CA GLU A 412 14.63 -6.49 -17.98
C GLU A 412 13.54 -6.97 -17.02
N LEU A 413 13.65 -6.64 -15.73
CA LEU A 413 12.63 -7.01 -14.75
C LEU A 413 11.30 -6.29 -15.04
N LEU A 414 11.36 -4.98 -15.29
CA LEU A 414 10.20 -4.15 -15.60
C LEU A 414 9.49 -4.64 -16.88
N PHE A 415 10.26 -5.00 -17.90
CA PHE A 415 9.72 -5.54 -19.15
C PHE A 415 8.96 -6.85 -18.93
N HIS A 416 9.52 -7.81 -18.20
CA HIS A 416 8.84 -9.09 -17.97
C HIS A 416 7.60 -8.95 -17.07
N MET A 417 7.56 -7.93 -16.18
CA MET A 417 6.32 -7.57 -15.49
C MET A 417 5.24 -7.10 -16.48
N GLU A 418 5.57 -6.20 -17.41
CA GLU A 418 4.62 -5.74 -18.44
C GLU A 418 4.23 -6.84 -19.42
N GLU A 419 5.14 -7.75 -19.76
CA GLU A 419 4.85 -8.91 -20.60
C GLU A 419 3.80 -9.82 -19.95
N LEU A 420 3.96 -10.15 -18.67
CA LEU A 420 2.98 -10.92 -17.90
C LEU A 420 1.63 -10.20 -17.80
N ARG A 421 1.63 -8.89 -17.52
CA ARG A 421 0.40 -8.07 -17.52
C ARG A 421 -0.29 -8.10 -18.88
N GLY A 422 0.47 -8.01 -19.96
CA GLY A 422 0.00 -8.13 -21.33
C GLY A 422 -0.64 -9.48 -21.63
N LEU A 423 -0.01 -10.58 -21.20
CA LEU A 423 -0.54 -11.93 -21.35
C LEU A 423 -1.89 -12.11 -20.61
N ILE A 424 -1.98 -11.62 -19.37
CA ILE A 424 -3.22 -11.69 -18.58
C ILE A 424 -4.37 -10.95 -19.28
N ARG A 425 -4.13 -9.72 -19.76
CA ARG A 425 -5.15 -8.95 -20.50
C ARG A 425 -5.52 -9.61 -21.83
N LYS A 426 -4.53 -10.06 -22.59
CA LYS A 426 -4.71 -10.67 -23.91
C LYS A 426 -5.53 -11.96 -23.84
N TYR A 427 -5.30 -12.78 -22.81
CA TYR A 427 -5.92 -14.09 -22.65
C TYR A 427 -6.94 -14.13 -21.50
N ASN A 428 -7.56 -12.99 -21.18
CA ASN A 428 -8.58 -12.88 -20.13
C ASN A 428 -9.69 -13.95 -20.27
N GLN A 429 -10.24 -14.14 -21.48
CA GLN A 429 -11.29 -15.13 -21.72
C GLN A 429 -10.84 -16.58 -21.39
N VAL A 430 -9.56 -16.91 -21.56
CA VAL A 430 -9.02 -18.24 -21.20
C VAL A 430 -9.07 -18.43 -19.69
N ILE A 431 -8.67 -17.39 -18.94
CA ILE A 431 -8.70 -17.37 -17.47
C ILE A 431 -10.15 -17.45 -16.99
N GLN A 432 -11.03 -16.57 -17.49
CA GLN A 432 -12.45 -16.56 -17.17
C GLN A 432 -13.09 -17.93 -17.42
N ARG A 433 -12.90 -18.50 -18.61
CA ARG A 433 -13.47 -19.82 -18.95
C ARG A 433 -13.03 -20.89 -17.96
N TYR A 434 -11.74 -20.96 -17.63
CA TYR A 434 -11.21 -21.94 -16.68
C TYR A 434 -11.84 -21.78 -15.29
N TYR A 435 -11.87 -20.57 -14.74
CA TYR A 435 -12.36 -20.33 -13.39
C TYR A 435 -13.88 -20.37 -13.26
N ILE A 436 -14.64 -20.05 -14.31
CA ILE A 436 -16.09 -20.30 -14.36
C ILE A 436 -16.38 -21.80 -14.25
N GLN A 437 -15.63 -22.64 -14.97
CA GLN A 437 -15.76 -24.10 -14.87
C GLN A 437 -15.35 -24.61 -13.48
N TYR A 438 -14.31 -24.03 -12.88
CA TYR A 438 -13.85 -24.38 -11.54
C TYR A 438 -14.90 -24.05 -10.48
N LEU A 439 -15.42 -22.82 -10.53
CA LEU A 439 -16.45 -22.31 -9.61
C LEU A 439 -17.71 -23.16 -9.64
N ALA A 440 -18.24 -23.44 -10.84
CA ALA A 440 -19.47 -24.21 -11.00
C ALA A 440 -19.28 -25.72 -10.76
N GLY A 441 -18.17 -26.27 -11.25
CA GLY A 441 -17.95 -27.72 -11.30
C GLY A 441 -17.30 -28.32 -10.05
N TYR A 442 -16.47 -27.57 -9.34
CA TYR A 442 -15.76 -28.04 -8.16
C TYR A 442 -16.12 -27.24 -6.90
N ASP A 443 -15.94 -25.91 -6.94
CA ASP A 443 -16.07 -25.10 -5.73
C ASP A 443 -17.49 -25.11 -5.17
N ALA A 444 -18.50 -25.03 -6.03
CA ALA A 444 -19.91 -25.15 -5.64
C ALA A 444 -20.19 -26.47 -4.89
N VAL A 445 -19.71 -27.58 -5.42
CA VAL A 445 -19.91 -28.92 -4.86
C VAL A 445 -19.16 -29.06 -3.53
N ALA A 446 -17.92 -28.57 -3.48
CA ALA A 446 -17.12 -28.58 -2.27
C ALA A 446 -17.75 -27.71 -1.16
N LEU A 447 -18.27 -26.52 -1.53
CA LEU A 447 -18.90 -25.60 -0.60
C LEU A 447 -20.21 -26.17 -0.04
N ASP A 448 -21.08 -26.73 -0.89
CA ASP A 448 -22.32 -27.38 -0.45
C ASP A 448 -22.04 -28.51 0.55
N HIS A 449 -21.06 -29.37 0.24
CA HIS A 449 -20.64 -30.45 1.15
C HIS A 449 -20.09 -29.93 2.48
N MET A 450 -19.33 -28.82 2.45
CA MET A 450 -18.79 -28.21 3.67
C MET A 450 -19.89 -27.55 4.51
N ILE A 451 -20.86 -26.88 3.90
CA ILE A 451 -22.00 -26.27 4.61
C ILE A 451 -22.79 -27.35 5.36
N GLN A 452 -23.05 -28.50 4.73
CA GLN A 452 -23.79 -29.60 5.35
C GLN A 452 -23.08 -30.24 6.56
N LYS A 453 -21.75 -30.10 6.66
CA LYS A 453 -20.96 -30.61 7.80
C LYS A 453 -20.99 -29.68 9.02
N VAL A 454 -21.26 -28.40 8.83
CA VAL A 454 -21.26 -27.44 9.93
C VAL A 454 -22.60 -27.51 10.68
N VAL A 455 -22.52 -27.90 11.94
CA VAL A 455 -23.71 -28.04 12.81
C VAL A 455 -24.05 -26.68 13.43
N CYS A 456 -25.35 -26.35 13.49
CA CYS A 456 -25.86 -25.14 14.15
C CYS A 456 -25.42 -23.80 13.51
N ILE A 457 -25.43 -23.69 12.18
CA ILE A 457 -25.26 -22.40 11.48
C ILE A 457 -26.50 -21.51 11.73
N PRO A 458 -26.34 -20.24 12.13
CA PRO A 458 -27.45 -19.28 12.19
C PRO A 458 -28.16 -19.13 10.83
N GLU A 459 -29.47 -18.91 10.83
CA GLU A 459 -30.27 -18.83 9.60
C GLU A 459 -29.75 -17.75 8.63
N GLU A 460 -29.43 -16.56 9.14
CA GLU A 460 -28.87 -15.46 8.34
C GLU A 460 -27.54 -15.83 7.65
N ASP A 461 -26.66 -16.55 8.35
CA ASP A 461 -25.37 -16.97 7.81
C ASP A 461 -25.53 -18.11 6.79
N SER A 462 -26.45 -19.03 7.07
CA SER A 462 -26.81 -20.10 6.14
C SER A 462 -27.35 -19.52 4.84
N LEU A 463 -28.18 -18.48 4.90
CA LEU A 463 -28.69 -17.79 3.72
C LEU A 463 -27.55 -17.19 2.88
N ILE A 464 -26.55 -16.57 3.53
CA ILE A 464 -25.38 -16.04 2.82
C ILE A 464 -24.60 -17.18 2.15
N LEU A 465 -24.25 -18.23 2.90
CA LEU A 465 -23.48 -19.36 2.37
C LEU A 465 -24.21 -20.05 1.21
N SER A 466 -25.53 -20.25 1.33
CA SER A 466 -26.35 -20.79 0.25
C SER A 466 -26.43 -19.83 -0.95
N SER A 467 -26.50 -18.51 -0.72
CA SER A 467 -26.47 -17.50 -1.79
C SER A 467 -25.16 -17.56 -2.58
N ILE A 468 -24.01 -17.66 -1.88
CA ILE A 468 -22.69 -17.83 -2.49
C ILE A 468 -22.68 -19.10 -3.35
N CYS A 469 -23.09 -20.24 -2.77
CA CYS A 469 -23.13 -21.53 -3.46
C CYS A 469 -24.04 -21.53 -4.70
N ASN A 470 -25.23 -20.92 -4.59
CA ASN A 470 -26.17 -20.77 -5.70
C ASN A 470 -25.60 -19.88 -6.81
N THR A 471 -24.94 -18.78 -6.44
CA THR A 471 -24.33 -17.87 -7.41
C THR A 471 -23.26 -18.57 -8.24
N ILE A 472 -22.37 -19.33 -7.60
CA ILE A 472 -21.26 -19.99 -8.30
C ILE A 472 -21.70 -21.25 -9.07
N SER A 473 -22.73 -21.96 -8.61
CA SER A 473 -23.26 -23.15 -9.30
C SER A 473 -24.02 -22.86 -10.59
N GLN A 474 -24.60 -21.66 -10.72
CA GLN A 474 -25.34 -21.23 -11.92
C GLN A 474 -24.42 -20.76 -13.06
N LEU A 475 -23.12 -20.60 -12.79
CA LEU A 475 -22.14 -20.16 -13.77
C LEU A 475 -21.94 -21.21 -14.85
N ASN A 476 -21.78 -20.75 -16.08
CA ASN A 476 -21.52 -21.63 -17.20
C ASN A 476 -20.69 -20.96 -18.29
N VAL A 477 -20.04 -21.78 -19.11
CA VAL A 477 -19.09 -21.34 -20.12
C VAL A 477 -19.71 -20.48 -21.22
N LYS A 478 -21.02 -20.62 -21.50
CA LYS A 478 -21.68 -19.81 -22.53
C LYS A 478 -21.66 -18.33 -22.18
N GLN A 479 -21.74 -17.99 -20.90
CA GLN A 479 -21.66 -16.62 -20.42
C GLN A 479 -20.33 -15.96 -20.80
N VAL A 480 -19.23 -16.73 -20.79
CA VAL A 480 -17.91 -16.25 -21.24
C VAL A 480 -17.87 -16.10 -22.77
N GLU A 481 -18.45 -17.06 -23.50
CA GLU A 481 -18.53 -17.02 -24.98
C GLU A 481 -19.39 -15.84 -25.47
N GLU A 482 -20.41 -15.46 -24.70
CA GLU A 482 -21.30 -14.32 -24.96
C GLU A 482 -20.73 -12.98 -24.43
N ASN A 483 -19.55 -12.99 -23.78
CA ASN A 483 -18.93 -11.83 -23.13
C ASN A 483 -19.84 -11.13 -22.11
N GLU A 484 -20.55 -11.92 -21.29
CA GLU A 484 -21.31 -11.39 -20.17
C GLU A 484 -20.38 -10.67 -19.17
N LEU A 485 -20.88 -9.57 -18.60
CA LEU A 485 -20.20 -8.86 -17.54
C LEU A 485 -20.52 -9.52 -16.20
N PHE A 486 -19.54 -10.22 -15.64
CA PHE A 486 -19.64 -10.80 -14.31
C PHE A 486 -19.50 -9.72 -13.23
N ASP A 487 -20.21 -9.89 -12.11
CA ASP A 487 -20.08 -9.04 -10.93
C ASP A 487 -20.23 -9.87 -9.66
N PHE A 488 -19.11 -10.11 -8.98
CA PHE A 488 -19.04 -10.86 -7.72
C PHE A 488 -18.72 -9.95 -6.52
N ARG A 489 -18.87 -8.63 -6.65
CA ARG A 489 -18.64 -7.69 -5.54
C ARG A 489 -19.55 -7.99 -4.34
N GLY A 490 -20.81 -8.33 -4.61
CA GLY A 490 -21.77 -8.76 -3.58
C GLY A 490 -21.29 -9.99 -2.83
N LEU A 491 -20.91 -11.05 -3.56
CA LEU A 491 -20.38 -12.31 -3.00
C LEU A 491 -19.14 -12.07 -2.13
N ARG A 492 -18.18 -11.28 -2.61
CA ARG A 492 -16.96 -10.98 -1.84
C ARG A 492 -17.25 -10.17 -0.58
N LEU A 493 -18.15 -9.20 -0.66
CA LEU A 493 -18.56 -8.43 0.52
C LEU A 493 -19.34 -9.28 1.52
N ASP A 494 -20.15 -10.22 1.04
CA ASP A 494 -20.88 -11.16 1.89
C ASP A 494 -19.94 -12.15 2.60
N TRP A 495 -18.88 -12.62 1.95
CA TRP A 495 -17.83 -13.36 2.64
C TRP A 495 -17.14 -12.50 3.71
N PHE A 496 -16.85 -11.24 3.40
CA PHE A 496 -16.27 -10.33 4.38
C PHE A 496 -17.22 -10.07 5.58
N ARG A 497 -18.53 -9.94 5.34
CA ARG A 497 -19.55 -9.86 6.40
C ARG A 497 -19.55 -11.11 7.27
N LEU A 498 -19.55 -12.30 6.65
CA LEU A 498 -19.48 -13.57 7.37
C LEU A 498 -18.23 -13.64 8.23
N GLN A 499 -17.04 -13.28 7.72
CA GLN A 499 -15.82 -13.20 8.52
C GLN A 499 -16.00 -12.32 9.77
N ALA A 500 -16.60 -11.14 9.61
CA ALA A 500 -16.83 -10.23 10.74
C ALA A 500 -17.74 -10.83 11.83
N TYR A 501 -18.76 -11.61 11.45
CA TYR A 501 -19.68 -12.24 12.40
C TYR A 501 -19.04 -13.44 13.09
N SER A 502 -18.44 -14.32 12.29
CA SER A 502 -17.90 -15.61 12.70
C SER A 502 -16.49 -15.56 13.31
N SER A 503 -15.86 -14.38 13.31
CA SER A 503 -14.66 -14.08 14.10
C SER A 503 -14.96 -13.66 15.53
N VAL A 504 -16.22 -13.47 15.94
CA VAL A 504 -16.57 -13.15 17.33
C VAL A 504 -16.51 -14.40 18.20
N ALA A 505 -15.76 -14.35 19.32
CA ALA A 505 -15.39 -15.53 20.10
C ALA A 505 -16.56 -16.40 20.65
N LYS A 506 -17.79 -15.87 20.73
CA LYS A 506 -18.99 -16.60 21.20
C LYS A 506 -20.07 -16.73 20.14
N TYR A 507 -19.72 -16.50 18.87
CA TYR A 507 -20.67 -16.61 17.77
C TYR A 507 -20.88 -18.08 17.37
N PRO A 508 -22.10 -18.51 17.01
CA PRO A 508 -22.39 -19.93 16.74
C PRO A 508 -21.54 -20.55 15.61
N LEU A 509 -21.29 -19.79 14.54
CA LEU A 509 -20.37 -20.17 13.48
C LEU A 509 -18.97 -19.64 13.82
N ASN A 510 -18.05 -20.50 14.27
CA ASN A 510 -16.68 -20.08 14.59
C ASN A 510 -15.68 -20.49 13.48
N LEU A 511 -15.13 -19.53 12.73
CA LEU A 511 -14.17 -19.84 11.65
C LEU A 511 -12.87 -20.48 12.14
N HIS A 512 -12.48 -20.26 13.40
CA HIS A 512 -11.24 -20.82 13.95
C HIS A 512 -11.35 -22.34 14.13
N GLU A 513 -12.58 -22.84 14.34
CA GLU A 513 -12.91 -24.27 14.43
C GLU A 513 -13.20 -24.86 13.05
N HIS A 514 -13.57 -24.03 12.06
CA HIS A 514 -13.90 -24.41 10.69
C HIS A 514 -12.90 -23.87 9.65
N ARG A 515 -11.60 -24.09 9.87
CA ARG A 515 -10.52 -23.57 9.01
C ARG A 515 -10.61 -24.00 7.54
N GLU A 516 -11.04 -25.23 7.28
CA GLU A 516 -11.21 -25.75 5.92
C GLU A 516 -12.27 -24.96 5.14
N LEU A 517 -13.36 -24.55 5.80
CA LEU A 517 -14.39 -23.71 5.18
C LEU A 517 -13.84 -22.32 4.85
N ALA A 518 -13.07 -21.72 5.77
CA ALA A 518 -12.43 -20.42 5.54
C ALA A 518 -11.43 -20.48 4.38
N SER A 519 -10.60 -21.52 4.33
CA SER A 519 -9.63 -21.77 3.24
C SER A 519 -10.33 -21.92 1.88
N LEU A 520 -11.42 -22.70 1.83
CA LEU A 520 -12.23 -22.86 0.62
C LEU A 520 -12.85 -21.53 0.18
N LEU A 521 -13.47 -20.76 1.09
CA LEU A 521 -14.08 -19.47 0.75
C LEU A 521 -13.04 -18.43 0.31
N ASN A 522 -11.86 -18.39 0.92
CA ASN A 522 -10.76 -17.53 0.46
C ASN A 522 -10.27 -17.93 -0.95
N THR A 523 -10.29 -19.23 -1.27
CA THR A 523 -9.96 -19.75 -2.60
C THR A 523 -11.04 -19.37 -3.62
N ILE A 524 -12.33 -19.54 -3.29
CA ILE A 524 -13.47 -19.11 -4.10
C ILE A 524 -13.38 -17.61 -4.39
N VAL A 525 -13.05 -16.79 -3.40
CA VAL A 525 -12.88 -15.34 -3.59
C VAL A 525 -11.79 -15.06 -4.61
N PHE A 526 -10.63 -15.72 -4.53
CA PHE A 526 -9.60 -15.58 -5.54
C PHE A 526 -10.10 -16.01 -6.94
N HIS A 527 -10.81 -17.13 -7.05
CA HIS A 527 -11.41 -17.59 -8.31
C HIS A 527 -12.41 -16.58 -8.87
N THR A 528 -13.22 -15.92 -8.03
CA THR A 528 -14.11 -14.86 -8.50
C THR A 528 -13.33 -13.64 -9.01
N LYS A 529 -12.25 -13.24 -8.31
CA LYS A 529 -11.45 -12.06 -8.66
C LYS A 529 -10.83 -12.18 -10.05
N VAL A 530 -10.33 -13.37 -10.40
CA VAL A 530 -9.73 -13.61 -11.73
C VAL A 530 -10.77 -13.72 -12.84
N VAL A 531 -12.07 -13.70 -12.52
CA VAL A 531 -13.16 -13.65 -13.50
C VAL A 531 -13.65 -12.22 -13.75
N ASP A 532 -13.95 -11.44 -12.70
CA ASP A 532 -14.61 -10.12 -12.86
C ASP A 532 -13.72 -8.90 -12.58
N VAL A 533 -12.67 -9.01 -11.78
CA VAL A 533 -11.81 -7.88 -11.37
C VAL A 533 -10.33 -8.15 -11.64
N LEU A 534 -10.03 -8.78 -12.77
CA LEU A 534 -8.68 -9.14 -13.19
C LEU A 534 -7.75 -7.91 -13.28
N ASP A 535 -8.27 -6.77 -13.76
CA ASP A 535 -7.52 -5.52 -13.81
C ASP A 535 -7.19 -4.98 -12.40
N GLU A 536 -8.13 -5.05 -11.45
CA GLU A 536 -7.86 -4.64 -10.06
C GLU A 536 -6.77 -5.51 -9.42
N LEU A 537 -6.76 -6.82 -9.71
CA LEU A 537 -5.72 -7.72 -9.22
C LEU A 537 -4.36 -7.41 -9.85
N LEU A 538 -4.32 -7.07 -11.15
CA LEU A 538 -3.10 -6.56 -11.79
C LEU A 538 -2.60 -5.26 -11.16
N LEU A 539 -3.50 -4.36 -10.74
CA LEU A 539 -3.13 -3.15 -10.00
C LEU A 539 -2.55 -3.51 -8.63
N GLU A 540 -3.23 -4.36 -7.86
CA GLU A 540 -2.82 -4.79 -6.52
C GLU A 540 -1.39 -5.39 -6.53
N THR A 541 -1.09 -6.23 -7.51
CA THR A 541 0.18 -7.00 -7.55
C THR A 541 1.28 -6.36 -8.38
N SER A 542 1.00 -5.40 -9.26
CA SER A 542 2.03 -4.88 -10.19
C SER A 542 1.94 -3.41 -10.55
N ASP A 543 1.12 -2.62 -9.85
CA ASP A 543 1.14 -1.18 -10.06
C ASP A 543 2.52 -0.58 -9.73
N LEU A 544 2.98 0.27 -10.65
CA LEU A 544 4.27 0.98 -10.57
C LEU A 544 4.07 2.49 -10.78
N SER A 545 2.86 2.99 -10.49
CA SER A 545 2.54 4.43 -10.50
C SER A 545 3.46 5.25 -9.58
N ILE A 546 4.15 4.59 -8.65
CA ILE A 546 5.17 5.19 -7.78
C ILE A 546 6.25 5.95 -8.56
N PHE A 547 6.58 5.55 -9.79
CA PHE A 547 7.56 6.23 -10.63
C PHE A 547 7.16 7.67 -10.95
N CYS A 548 5.87 8.01 -10.86
CA CYS A 548 5.39 9.39 -10.94
C CYS A 548 6.01 10.29 -9.87
N PHE A 549 6.29 9.74 -8.68
CA PHE A 549 6.87 10.47 -7.54
C PHE A 549 8.39 10.30 -7.45
N TYR A 550 8.96 9.37 -8.21
CA TYR A 550 10.40 9.12 -8.35
C TYR A 550 10.88 9.44 -9.78
N SER A 551 10.39 10.52 -10.37
CA SER A 551 10.58 10.76 -11.81
C SER A 551 12.04 10.94 -12.22
N THR A 552 12.86 11.56 -11.37
CA THR A 552 14.30 11.70 -11.63
C THR A 552 14.98 10.33 -11.72
N VAL A 553 14.66 9.43 -10.79
CA VAL A 553 15.18 8.05 -10.83
C VAL A 553 14.67 7.34 -12.08
N PHE A 554 13.40 7.54 -12.45
CA PHE A 554 12.80 6.91 -13.63
C PHE A 554 13.50 7.33 -14.92
N GLU A 555 13.70 8.63 -15.12
CA GLU A 555 14.41 9.20 -16.28
C GLU A 555 15.89 8.74 -16.32
N ASN A 556 16.59 8.74 -15.17
CA ASN A 556 17.97 8.25 -15.09
C ASN A 556 18.10 6.76 -15.45
N GLN A 557 17.14 5.93 -15.01
CA GLN A 557 17.11 4.50 -15.33
C GLN A 557 16.86 4.27 -16.83
N PHE A 558 16.03 5.12 -17.46
CA PHE A 558 15.80 5.10 -18.90
C PHE A 558 17.08 5.44 -19.68
N HIS A 559 17.78 6.51 -19.32
CA HIS A 559 19.03 6.89 -19.98
C HIS A 559 20.12 5.82 -19.81
N MET A 560 20.26 5.26 -18.61
CA MET A 560 21.19 4.15 -18.38
C MET A 560 20.83 2.90 -19.21
N CYS A 561 19.54 2.68 -19.51
CA CYS A 561 19.08 1.61 -20.39
C CYS A 561 19.45 1.86 -21.86
N LEU A 562 19.43 3.12 -22.33
CA LEU A 562 19.86 3.48 -23.68
C LEU A 562 21.36 3.21 -23.88
N GLU A 563 22.18 3.57 -22.90
CA GLU A 563 23.64 3.42 -22.95
C GLU A 563 24.14 1.96 -22.95
N PHE A 564 23.28 0.99 -22.61
CA PHE A 564 23.66 -0.40 -22.46
C PHE A 564 22.89 -1.32 -23.43
N PRO A 565 23.47 -1.67 -24.61
CA PRO A 565 22.77 -2.38 -25.69
C PRO A 565 22.02 -3.66 -25.29
N ALA A 566 22.57 -4.42 -24.35
CA ALA A 566 21.94 -5.66 -23.87
C ALA A 566 20.62 -5.41 -23.10
N GLN A 567 20.42 -4.19 -22.59
CA GLN A 567 19.19 -3.78 -21.90
C GLN A 567 18.29 -2.90 -22.77
N THR A 568 18.81 -2.22 -23.79
CA THR A 568 18.02 -1.41 -24.74
C THR A 568 16.88 -2.21 -25.37
N ARG A 569 17.01 -3.54 -25.53
CA ARG A 569 15.91 -4.46 -25.90
C ARG A 569 14.63 -4.27 -25.06
N TYR A 570 14.77 -3.94 -23.79
CA TYR A 570 13.68 -3.87 -22.80
C TYR A 570 13.16 -2.44 -22.58
N ILE A 571 13.70 -1.47 -23.32
CA ILE A 571 13.44 -0.03 -23.11
C ILE A 571 11.98 0.38 -23.23
N ILE A 572 11.17 -0.38 -23.97
CA ILE A 572 9.72 -0.13 -24.12
C ILE A 572 8.96 -0.21 -22.79
N ALA A 573 9.53 -0.86 -21.77
CA ALA A 573 8.94 -0.93 -20.43
C ALA A 573 8.71 0.46 -19.81
N PHE A 574 9.58 1.44 -20.09
CA PHE A 574 9.46 2.80 -19.54
C PHE A 574 8.20 3.53 -20.06
N PRO A 575 7.98 3.67 -21.39
CA PRO A 575 6.72 4.16 -21.94
C PRO A 575 5.48 3.40 -21.43
N LEU A 576 5.56 2.07 -21.31
CA LEU A 576 4.43 1.26 -20.83
C LEU A 576 4.06 1.61 -19.39
N ILE A 577 5.04 1.76 -18.50
CA ILE A 577 4.81 2.12 -17.09
C ILE A 577 4.15 3.50 -16.94
N CYS A 578 4.30 4.42 -17.90
CA CYS A 578 3.57 5.69 -17.86
C CYS A 578 2.04 5.48 -17.80
N CYS A 579 1.50 4.39 -18.35
CA CYS A 579 0.07 4.08 -18.24
C CYS A 579 -0.39 3.78 -16.80
N HIS A 580 0.54 3.50 -15.88
CA HIS A 580 0.22 3.23 -14.48
C HIS A 580 -0.07 4.52 -13.69
N PHE A 581 0.35 5.68 -14.17
CA PHE A 581 0.36 6.90 -13.37
C PHE A 581 -1.04 7.31 -12.90
N MET A 582 -2.09 7.00 -13.66
CA MET A 582 -3.47 7.29 -13.26
C MET A 582 -3.97 6.47 -12.07
N ASN A 583 -3.33 5.35 -11.77
CA ASN A 583 -3.72 4.44 -10.69
C ASN A 583 -3.42 5.00 -9.30
N CYS A 584 -2.49 5.98 -9.18
CA CYS A 584 -2.18 6.59 -7.88
C CYS A 584 -3.12 7.73 -7.49
N THR A 585 -4.09 8.07 -8.35
CA THR A 585 -5.07 9.13 -8.11
C THR A 585 -6.22 8.63 -7.24
N HIS A 586 -6.82 9.52 -6.45
CA HIS A 586 -7.97 9.19 -5.62
C HIS A 586 -9.13 10.16 -5.90
N VAL A 587 -10.37 9.68 -5.85
CA VAL A 587 -11.58 10.50 -6.10
C VAL A 587 -11.75 11.66 -5.12
N LEU A 588 -11.18 11.54 -3.93
CA LEU A 588 -11.15 12.59 -2.90
C LEU A 588 -10.04 13.64 -3.09
N CYS A 589 -9.17 13.47 -4.10
CA CYS A 589 -8.20 14.47 -4.48
C CYS A 589 -8.18 14.66 -6.01
N PRO A 590 -9.28 15.16 -6.61
CA PRO A 590 -9.33 15.39 -8.05
C PRO A 590 -8.32 16.46 -8.51
N GLU A 591 -7.84 17.31 -7.60
CA GLU A 591 -6.96 18.45 -7.90
C GLU A 591 -5.61 18.03 -8.51
N GLU A 592 -5.08 16.86 -8.14
CA GLU A 592 -3.80 16.35 -8.67
C GLU A 592 -3.94 15.56 -9.98
N ARG A 593 -5.15 15.09 -10.31
CA ARG A 593 -5.36 14.08 -11.37
C ARG A 593 -4.88 14.57 -12.74
N ILE A 594 -5.20 15.82 -13.08
CA ILE A 594 -4.79 16.42 -14.36
C ILE A 594 -3.27 16.53 -14.44
N HIS A 595 -2.63 17.01 -13.36
CA HIS A 595 -1.18 17.16 -13.31
C HIS A 595 -0.45 15.82 -13.48
N ILE A 596 -0.92 14.76 -12.81
CA ILE A 596 -0.37 13.41 -12.96
C ILE A 596 -0.60 12.91 -14.40
N GLY A 597 -1.75 13.25 -15.00
CA GLY A 597 -2.11 12.93 -16.39
C GLY A 597 -1.11 13.52 -17.38
N ASP A 598 -0.92 14.84 -17.29
CA ASP A 598 0.03 15.58 -18.13
C ASP A 598 1.46 15.10 -17.93
N ARG A 599 1.87 14.75 -16.70
CA ARG A 599 3.18 14.17 -16.43
C ARG A 599 3.36 12.83 -17.14
N SER A 600 2.36 11.97 -17.10
CA SER A 600 2.40 10.67 -17.79
C SER A 600 2.54 10.82 -19.31
N LEU A 601 1.75 11.72 -19.92
CA LEU A 601 1.80 12.05 -21.35
C LEU A 601 3.11 12.70 -21.76
N THR A 602 3.67 13.56 -20.92
CA THR A 602 4.97 14.20 -21.18
C THR A 602 6.09 13.17 -21.21
N LEU A 603 6.14 12.29 -20.19
CA LEU A 603 7.20 11.29 -20.08
C LEU A 603 7.12 10.23 -21.18
N VAL A 604 5.93 9.74 -21.52
CA VAL A 604 5.78 8.75 -22.59
C VAL A 604 6.25 9.32 -23.94
N ASN A 605 5.93 10.59 -24.23
CA ASN A 605 6.39 11.25 -25.44
C ASN A 605 7.92 11.41 -25.46
N VAL A 606 8.52 11.85 -24.35
CA VAL A 606 9.97 11.99 -24.23
C VAL A 606 10.67 10.64 -24.44
N PHE A 607 10.21 9.58 -23.79
CA PHE A 607 10.84 8.27 -23.93
C PHE A 607 10.74 7.72 -25.35
N LEU A 608 9.59 7.84 -26.00
CA LEU A 608 9.41 7.37 -27.39
C LEU A 608 10.22 8.19 -28.39
N ASP A 609 10.35 9.50 -28.17
CA ASP A 609 11.17 10.39 -29.01
C ASP A 609 12.67 10.05 -28.89
N GLU A 610 13.18 9.88 -27.67
CA GLU A 610 14.57 9.49 -27.42
C GLU A 610 14.89 8.09 -27.96
N MET A 611 13.98 7.13 -27.81
CA MET A 611 14.11 5.80 -28.45
C MET A 611 14.23 5.90 -29.97
N SER A 612 13.43 6.79 -30.58
CA SER A 612 13.41 6.98 -32.04
C SER A 612 14.69 7.68 -32.53
N LYS A 613 15.20 8.65 -31.77
CA LYS A 613 16.48 9.33 -32.04
C LYS A 613 17.65 8.36 -31.98
N GLU A 614 17.73 7.53 -30.93
CA GLU A 614 18.79 6.54 -30.80
C GLU A 614 18.78 5.55 -31.99
N ALA A 615 17.60 5.05 -32.37
CA ALA A 615 17.46 4.17 -33.53
C ALA A 615 17.91 4.88 -34.83
N LYS A 616 17.55 6.15 -35.03
CA LYS A 616 17.97 6.95 -36.17
C LYS A 616 19.50 7.13 -36.18
N ASP A 617 20.13 7.41 -35.05
CA ASP A 617 21.57 7.65 -34.95
C ASP A 617 22.36 6.36 -35.22
N ILE A 618 21.87 5.21 -34.76
CA ILE A 618 22.42 3.88 -35.11
C ILE A 618 22.28 3.63 -36.62
N ILE A 619 21.12 3.87 -37.22
CA ILE A 619 20.91 3.70 -38.66
C ILE A 619 21.83 4.64 -39.46
N THR A 620 22.00 5.88 -39.02
CA THR A 620 22.89 6.86 -39.66
C THR A 620 24.33 6.38 -39.64
N THR A 621 24.80 5.87 -38.49
CA THR A 621 26.14 5.28 -38.35
C THR A 621 26.32 4.08 -39.29
N ILE A 622 25.31 3.22 -39.41
CA ILE A 622 25.32 2.10 -40.35
C ILE A 622 25.40 2.60 -41.79
N CYS A 623 24.63 3.62 -42.16
CA CYS A 623 24.65 4.22 -43.49
C CYS A 623 26.03 4.82 -43.82
N ASP A 624 26.64 5.56 -42.89
CA ASP A 624 27.98 6.14 -43.07
C ASP A 624 29.04 5.05 -43.30
N GLU A 625 28.97 3.95 -42.54
CA GLU A 625 29.85 2.80 -42.77
C GLU A 625 29.61 2.14 -44.14
N GLN A 626 28.35 2.01 -44.58
CA GLN A 626 28.05 1.49 -45.92
C GLN A 626 28.54 2.40 -47.05
N CYS A 627 28.45 3.73 -46.87
CA CYS A 627 29.04 4.70 -47.79
C CYS A 627 30.57 4.54 -47.85
N ASN A 628 31.24 4.47 -46.70
CA ASN A 628 32.69 4.25 -46.63
C ASN A 628 33.13 2.93 -47.27
N LEU A 629 32.31 1.88 -47.21
CA LEU A 629 32.56 0.61 -47.89
C LEU A 629 32.34 0.73 -49.40
N SER A 630 31.31 1.47 -49.82
CA SER A 630 31.02 1.71 -51.23
C SER A 630 32.11 2.54 -51.90
N ASP A 631 32.68 3.53 -51.20
CA ASP A 631 33.78 4.37 -51.71
C ASP A 631 35.11 3.61 -51.86
N LYS A 632 35.22 2.40 -51.27
CA LYS A 632 36.41 1.54 -51.37
C LYS A 632 36.34 0.53 -52.53
N VAL A 633 35.20 0.41 -53.19
CA VAL A 633 34.95 -0.46 -54.35
C VAL A 633 35.01 0.39 -55.61
#